data_AF-A0AAU4GCP1-F1
#
_entry.id   AF-A0AAU4GCP1-F1
#
_cell.length_a   1.000
_cell.length_b   1.000
_cell.length_c   1.000
_cell.angle_alpha   90.00
_cell.angle_beta   90.00
_cell.angle_gamma   90.00
#
_symmetry.space_group_name_H-M   'P 1'
#
loop_
_entity.id
_entity.type
_entity.pdbx_description
1 polymer ?
#
loop_
_entity_poly.entity_id
_entity_poly.type
_entity_poly.pdbx_seq_one_letter_code
_entity_poly.pdbx_strand_id
1 'polypeptide(L)'
;MTRDLPRHRPAKRTKIVTGALGLAVAVGALTVIATSGQPGEAGADPADKAFFLDITKVPRGSNVSRTQNRGARGTFTVDCGRNENGHFNPDNFIAQPGVRNGAQHLHDYVGNLSTNADSTNESLAKAGTTCKNGDKSTYYWPVVRIDTDDEEGASADPAAEPSADPATDAGADAAAPQGEDVAADRADAAKDAAEPHVDCPDVASALPEVPDAALDPVNAELDAMDAQVGQADQQLTQGQDATAVLDQVKGQRSASLGKISDEMAKQGAKPGDTTALTTCAVPDQQGKGLDNGGANSDGSQGESAAQQKQKQDNGAAAALPGVNDQNEVAGNDGDIQRVVSATLSFGSGGARKVVAMPRFLRVLYGDAKEGANGPANARASWTCTGFEDRLTDHYPICPQGSNVERVHAFPNCWDGKDIDSANHRTHIVFPGANGNCPAGFKAVPQLKITLVYRIPHDVQVKGQYKVDAFPEEKHNPRSDHDDFANVMSQSQMNRVVSCINTGKRCQNR
;
A
#
# COMPACT_ATOMS: atom_id res chain seq x y z
N MET A 1 -49.27 -46.63 38.33
CA MET A 1 -48.71 -45.62 37.41
C MET A 1 -47.40 -45.13 38.02
N THR A 2 -46.30 -45.59 37.42
CA THR A 2 -44.86 -45.26 37.61
C THR A 2 -44.40 -44.55 38.90
N ARG A 3 -44.11 -45.40 39.89
CA ARG A 3 -42.95 -45.40 40.83
C ARG A 3 -41.64 -45.66 40.04
N ASP A 4 -40.39 -45.40 40.42
CA ASP A 4 -39.72 -45.04 41.68
C ASP A 4 -38.24 -44.63 41.35
N LEU A 5 -37.73 -43.58 42.02
CA LEU A 5 -36.38 -43.44 42.67
C LEU A 5 -35.04 -43.45 41.85
N PRO A 6 -33.86 -43.08 42.43
CA PRO A 6 -33.55 -42.08 43.48
C PRO A 6 -32.27 -41.23 43.24
N ARG A 7 -32.15 -40.12 43.99
CA ARG A 7 -30.86 -39.55 44.46
C ARG A 7 -30.34 -40.40 45.62
N HIS A 8 -29.04 -40.69 45.68
CA HIS A 8 -28.37 -41.04 46.95
C HIS A 8 -26.98 -40.39 47.10
N ARG A 9 -26.74 -40.03 48.36
CA ARG A 9 -25.63 -39.31 48.99
C ARG A 9 -24.64 -40.33 49.65
N PRO A 10 -23.54 -39.87 50.28
CA PRO A 10 -22.25 -40.58 50.46
C PRO A 10 -22.06 -41.27 51.83
N ALA A 11 -20.96 -42.01 51.99
CA ALA A 11 -20.26 -42.28 53.28
C ALA A 11 -18.84 -42.82 52.97
N LYS A 12 -17.73 -42.16 53.38
CA LYS A 12 -17.08 -41.99 54.70
C LYS A 12 -16.26 -43.21 55.19
N ARG A 13 -14.99 -42.93 55.57
CA ARG A 13 -14.16 -43.43 56.72
C ARG A 13 -12.70 -43.66 56.26
N THR A 14 -11.60 -43.37 56.96
CA THR A 14 -11.29 -42.87 58.32
C THR A 14 -9.81 -42.40 58.38
N LYS A 15 -9.50 -41.56 59.37
CA LYS A 15 -8.24 -40.90 59.78
C LYS A 15 -7.08 -41.83 60.19
N ILE A 16 -5.84 -41.29 60.24
CA ILE A 16 -4.88 -41.19 61.40
C ILE A 16 -3.60 -40.44 60.92
N VAL A 17 -3.28 -39.21 61.39
CA VAL A 17 -2.20 -38.76 62.34
C VAL A 17 -0.79 -39.28 61.98
N THR A 18 0.27 -38.49 61.73
CA THR A 18 1.12 -37.72 62.68
C THR A 18 2.18 -36.96 61.84
N GLY A 19 2.52 -35.70 62.12
CA GLY A 19 3.77 -35.40 62.83
C GLY A 19 4.76 -34.58 61.97
N ALA A 20 5.39 -33.58 62.58
CA ALA A 20 6.05 -32.46 61.93
C ALA A 20 7.58 -32.62 61.74
N LEU A 21 8.17 -31.59 61.11
CA LEU A 21 9.57 -31.15 61.03
C LEU A 21 10.52 -31.83 60.03
N GLY A 22 11.09 -31.00 59.15
CA GLY A 22 12.24 -31.33 58.32
C GLY A 22 12.58 -30.21 57.33
N LEU A 23 13.20 -29.14 57.83
CA LEU A 23 13.80 -28.05 57.04
C LEU A 23 14.91 -28.62 56.14
N ALA A 24 14.79 -28.49 54.83
CA ALA A 24 15.91 -28.66 53.91
C ALA A 24 15.89 -27.51 52.89
N VAL A 25 16.77 -26.55 53.13
CA VAL A 25 17.14 -25.48 52.21
C VAL A 25 17.75 -26.15 50.97
N ALA A 26 16.98 -26.21 49.88
CA ALA A 26 17.52 -26.50 48.56
C ALA A 26 17.69 -25.17 47.83
N VAL A 27 18.94 -24.70 47.79
CA VAL A 27 19.38 -23.62 46.90
C VAL A 27 19.15 -24.10 45.47
N GLY A 28 17.99 -23.78 44.92
CA GLY A 28 17.72 -23.91 43.50
C GLY A 28 18.43 -22.77 42.78
N ALA A 29 19.65 -23.03 42.30
CA ALA A 29 20.30 -22.17 41.33
C ALA A 29 19.41 -22.10 40.08
N LEU A 30 18.63 -21.02 39.95
CA LEU A 30 18.11 -20.57 38.68
C LEU A 30 19.32 -20.16 37.85
N THR A 31 19.85 -21.09 37.06
CA THR A 31 20.71 -20.73 35.93
C THR A 31 19.85 -19.95 34.95
N VAL A 32 19.87 -18.62 35.09
CA VAL A 32 19.54 -17.73 33.99
C VAL A 32 20.63 -17.98 32.95
N ILE A 33 20.34 -18.83 31.98
CA ILE A 33 21.11 -18.87 30.75
C ILE A 33 20.77 -17.56 30.05
N ALA A 34 21.51 -16.52 30.39
CA ALA A 34 21.63 -15.37 29.51
C ALA A 34 22.40 -15.90 28.30
N THR A 35 21.68 -16.29 27.25
CA THR A 35 22.26 -16.33 25.91
C THR A 35 22.62 -14.89 25.57
N SER A 36 23.80 -14.47 26.02
CA SER A 36 24.49 -13.35 25.39
C SER A 36 24.79 -13.83 23.99
N GLY A 37 23.90 -13.51 23.05
CA GLY A 37 24.21 -13.62 21.63
C GLY A 37 25.50 -12.84 21.41
N GLN A 38 26.52 -13.52 20.90
CA GLN A 38 27.71 -12.85 20.42
C GLN A 38 27.26 -11.89 19.30
N PRO A 39 27.57 -10.58 19.40
CA PRO A 39 27.34 -9.66 18.29
C PRO A 39 28.36 -10.03 17.20
N GLY A 40 27.93 -10.87 16.25
CA GLY A 40 28.82 -11.40 15.21
C GLY A 40 28.24 -12.49 14.32
N GLU A 41 27.07 -13.07 14.62
CA GLU A 41 26.40 -14.04 13.73
C GLU A 41 24.91 -13.72 13.59
N ALA A 42 24.60 -12.53 13.04
CA ALA A 42 23.35 -12.34 12.33
C ALA A 42 23.64 -12.63 10.85
N GLY A 43 23.71 -13.91 10.51
CA GLY A 43 23.67 -14.32 9.10
C GLY A 43 22.29 -13.97 8.56
N ALA A 44 22.25 -13.36 7.38
CA ALA A 44 21.03 -13.08 6.66
C ALA A 44 20.17 -14.35 6.57
N ASP A 45 18.87 -14.29 6.88
CA ASP A 45 18.00 -15.46 6.65
C ASP A 45 17.73 -15.55 5.13
N PRO A 46 18.23 -16.58 4.42
CA PRO A 46 17.89 -16.77 3.02
C PRO A 46 16.42 -17.17 2.90
N ALA A 47 15.81 -16.90 1.74
CA ALA A 47 14.48 -17.44 1.46
C ALA A 47 14.53 -18.98 1.38
N ASP A 48 13.51 -19.66 1.89
CA ASP A 48 13.40 -21.11 1.78
C ASP A 48 13.39 -21.52 0.30
N LYS A 49 14.26 -22.46 -0.11
CA LYS A 49 14.32 -22.96 -1.48
C LYS A 49 13.00 -23.58 -1.96
N ALA A 50 12.14 -24.02 -1.04
CA ALA A 50 10.79 -24.48 -1.35
C ALA A 50 9.88 -23.37 -1.88
N PHE A 51 10.21 -22.10 -1.67
CA PHE A 51 9.51 -20.96 -2.25
C PHE A 51 9.83 -20.71 -3.71
N PHE A 52 10.75 -21.45 -4.32
CA PHE A 52 11.12 -21.29 -5.72
C PHE A 52 10.50 -22.37 -6.58
N LEU A 53 9.97 -21.98 -7.74
CA LEU A 53 9.48 -22.93 -8.73
C LEU A 53 9.77 -22.51 -10.16
N ASP A 54 9.94 -23.51 -11.02
CA ASP A 54 10.02 -23.29 -12.46
C ASP A 54 8.65 -22.85 -13.00
N ILE A 55 8.59 -21.63 -13.56
CA ILE A 55 7.35 -21.01 -14.06
C ILE A 55 6.68 -21.89 -15.14
N THR A 56 7.44 -22.72 -15.84
CA THR A 56 6.90 -23.64 -16.86
C THR A 56 6.01 -24.73 -16.25
N LYS A 57 6.15 -25.00 -14.95
CA LYS A 57 5.34 -25.96 -14.18
C LYS A 57 4.01 -25.38 -13.71
N VAL A 58 3.86 -24.06 -13.68
CA VAL A 58 2.61 -23.42 -13.32
C VAL A 58 1.58 -23.62 -14.44
N PRO A 59 0.38 -24.13 -14.15
CA PRO A 59 -0.67 -24.28 -15.15
C PRO A 59 -1.04 -22.93 -15.78
N ARG A 60 -1.31 -22.95 -17.08
CA ARG A 60 -1.81 -21.77 -17.78
C ARG A 60 -3.18 -21.34 -17.25
N GLY A 61 -3.40 -20.04 -17.26
CA GLY A 61 -4.69 -19.41 -16.99
C GLY A 61 -4.89 -18.91 -15.55
N SER A 62 -3.84 -18.87 -14.73
CA SER A 62 -3.86 -18.17 -13.45
C SER A 62 -3.63 -16.65 -13.59
N ASN A 63 -3.78 -16.08 -14.80
CA ASN A 63 -3.46 -14.68 -15.06
C ASN A 63 -4.58 -13.68 -14.73
N VAL A 64 -4.17 -12.43 -14.46
CA VAL A 64 -5.05 -11.29 -14.16
C VAL A 64 -5.94 -10.85 -15.31
N SER A 65 -5.64 -11.25 -16.55
CA SER A 65 -6.34 -10.73 -17.74
C SER A 65 -7.62 -11.50 -18.11
N ARG A 66 -7.90 -12.65 -17.46
CA ARG A 66 -9.09 -13.46 -17.80
C ARG A 66 -10.42 -12.72 -17.61
N THR A 67 -10.51 -11.80 -16.66
CA THR A 67 -11.69 -10.96 -16.42
C THR A 67 -11.87 -9.85 -17.46
N GLN A 68 -10.79 -9.43 -18.13
CA GLN A 68 -10.79 -8.28 -19.05
C GLN A 68 -11.52 -8.55 -20.38
N ASN A 69 -11.66 -9.81 -20.79
CA ASN A 69 -12.25 -10.18 -22.10
C ASN A 69 -13.75 -9.83 -22.28
N ARG A 70 -14.43 -9.38 -21.22
CA ARG A 70 -15.86 -9.03 -21.24
C ARG A 70 -16.15 -7.58 -20.83
N GLY A 71 -15.14 -6.86 -20.38
CA GLY A 71 -15.25 -5.48 -19.89
C GLY A 71 -14.95 -4.42 -20.94
N ALA A 72 -15.01 -3.16 -20.53
CA ALA A 72 -14.50 -2.06 -21.34
C ALA A 72 -13.01 -2.31 -21.65
N ARG A 73 -12.64 -2.10 -22.92
CA ARG A 73 -11.31 -2.41 -23.45
C ARG A 73 -10.31 -1.26 -23.33
N GLY A 74 -10.76 -0.10 -22.87
CA GLY A 74 -9.91 1.07 -22.75
C GLY A 74 -8.92 0.91 -21.60
N THR A 75 -7.75 1.52 -21.76
CA THR A 75 -6.66 1.48 -20.79
C THR A 75 -6.02 2.85 -20.70
N PHE A 76 -5.65 3.25 -19.50
CA PHE A 76 -4.90 4.48 -19.24
C PHE A 76 -3.57 4.12 -18.57
N THR A 77 -2.45 4.59 -19.09
CA THR A 77 -1.13 4.35 -18.49
C THR A 77 -0.54 5.64 -17.93
N VAL A 78 0.02 5.55 -16.72
CA VAL A 78 0.76 6.62 -16.05
C VAL A 78 2.25 6.27 -16.06
N ASP A 79 3.10 7.26 -16.32
CA ASP A 79 4.56 7.13 -16.27
C ASP A 79 5.10 7.94 -15.07
N CYS A 80 5.49 7.22 -14.02
CA CYS A 80 6.07 7.78 -12.79
C CYS A 80 7.54 7.39 -12.58
N GLY A 81 8.19 6.86 -13.61
CA GLY A 81 9.56 6.36 -13.49
C GLY A 81 9.67 5.05 -12.69
N ARG A 82 10.87 4.79 -12.17
CA ARG A 82 11.28 3.54 -11.53
C ARG A 82 11.99 3.81 -10.20
N ASN A 83 11.58 4.89 -9.53
CA ASN A 83 12.20 5.40 -8.32
C ASN A 83 13.67 5.83 -8.51
N GLU A 84 13.99 6.49 -9.63
CA GLU A 84 15.35 7.00 -9.89
C GLU A 84 15.80 8.08 -8.88
N ASN A 85 14.84 8.70 -8.18
CA ASN A 85 15.08 9.67 -7.11
C ASN A 85 15.43 9.03 -5.76
N GLY A 86 15.30 7.70 -5.60
CA GLY A 86 15.72 7.01 -4.39
C GLY A 86 14.79 7.18 -3.19
N HIS A 87 13.48 7.33 -3.41
CA HIS A 87 12.50 7.40 -2.33
C HIS A 87 12.13 6.00 -1.85
N PHE A 88 12.74 5.56 -0.76
CA PHE A 88 12.44 4.30 -0.09
C PHE A 88 12.50 4.46 1.43
N ASN A 89 11.51 3.94 2.13
CA ASN A 89 11.46 3.93 3.60
C ASN A 89 10.60 2.75 4.10
N PRO A 90 10.78 2.32 5.37
CA PRO A 90 10.01 1.24 5.95
C PRO A 90 8.73 1.71 6.66
N ASP A 91 8.21 2.87 6.27
CA ASP A 91 6.94 3.37 6.77
C ASP A 91 5.78 2.78 5.95
N ASN A 92 4.57 2.76 6.52
CA ASN A 92 3.34 2.50 5.76
C ASN A 92 2.21 3.32 6.35
N PHE A 93 1.94 4.49 5.76
CA PHE A 93 0.95 5.44 6.25
C PHE A 93 -0.49 4.96 6.05
N ILE A 94 -0.74 4.00 5.16
CA ILE A 94 -2.06 3.40 4.97
C ILE A 94 -2.32 2.42 6.12
N ALA A 95 -1.45 1.42 6.30
CA ALA A 95 -1.68 0.34 7.24
C ALA A 95 -1.31 0.68 8.70
N GLN A 96 -0.36 1.61 8.91
CA GLN A 96 0.10 2.04 10.23
C GLN A 96 0.42 3.55 10.26
N PRO A 97 -0.60 4.41 10.08
CA PRO A 97 -0.40 5.86 10.09
C PRO A 97 0.28 6.35 11.38
N GLY A 98 1.28 7.21 11.21
CA GLY A 98 2.09 7.79 12.30
C GLY A 98 3.08 6.83 12.96
N VAL A 99 3.13 5.55 12.56
CA VAL A 99 4.08 4.57 13.11
C VAL A 99 5.31 4.51 12.23
N ARG A 100 6.41 5.04 12.73
CA ARG A 100 7.71 4.99 12.06
C ARG A 100 8.25 3.57 12.03
N ASN A 101 8.78 3.18 10.88
CA ASN A 101 9.20 1.81 10.57
C ASN A 101 8.06 0.79 10.74
N GLY A 102 6.81 1.23 10.61
CA GLY A 102 5.62 0.40 10.83
C GLY A 102 5.55 -0.82 9.91
N ALA A 103 6.15 -0.74 8.72
CA ALA A 103 6.23 -1.86 7.81
C ALA A 103 7.26 -2.91 8.25
N GLN A 104 8.34 -2.51 8.93
CA GLN A 104 9.49 -3.37 9.28
C GLN A 104 10.19 -4.03 8.07
N HIS A 105 9.92 -3.52 6.87
CA HIS A 105 10.52 -3.91 5.61
C HIS A 105 10.51 -2.70 4.68
N LEU A 106 11.37 -2.67 3.68
CA LEU A 106 11.55 -1.47 2.85
C LEU A 106 10.59 -1.46 1.66
N HIS A 107 9.97 -0.30 1.40
CA HIS A 107 9.19 -0.07 0.18
C HIS A 107 9.94 0.82 -0.81
N ASP A 108 9.78 0.53 -2.10
CA ASP A 108 10.08 1.45 -3.19
C ASP A 108 8.84 2.30 -3.51
N TYR A 109 9.01 3.62 -3.63
CA TYR A 109 7.94 4.56 -3.95
C TYR A 109 8.11 5.17 -5.33
N VAL A 110 7.00 5.35 -6.04
CA VAL A 110 6.91 6.27 -7.20
C VAL A 110 5.66 7.14 -7.08
N GLY A 111 5.66 8.26 -7.80
CA GLY A 111 4.60 9.26 -7.76
C GLY A 111 4.87 10.27 -6.67
N ASN A 112 4.05 10.29 -5.62
CA ASN A 112 4.12 11.30 -4.57
C ASN A 112 5.47 11.33 -3.84
N LEU A 113 6.08 12.52 -3.78
CA LEU A 113 7.40 12.73 -3.18
C LEU A 113 7.41 12.87 -1.66
N SER A 114 6.26 13.05 -1.00
CA SER A 114 6.20 13.27 0.47
C SER A 114 5.79 12.04 1.27
N THR A 115 5.71 10.86 0.62
CA THR A 115 5.18 9.63 1.25
C THR A 115 6.08 9.10 2.36
N ASN A 116 5.58 9.09 3.60
CA ASN A 116 6.24 8.57 4.79
C ASN A 116 5.21 8.28 5.91
N ALA A 117 5.65 7.84 7.10
CA ALA A 117 4.75 7.50 8.20
C ALA A 117 3.77 8.62 8.60
N ASP A 118 4.17 9.87 8.43
CA ASP A 118 3.43 11.06 8.87
C ASP A 118 2.54 11.64 7.74
N SER A 119 2.48 11.00 6.56
CA SER A 119 1.69 11.48 5.43
C SER A 119 0.19 11.54 5.73
N THR A 120 -0.39 12.71 5.48
CA THR A 120 -1.83 12.99 5.48
C THR A 120 -2.34 13.25 4.06
N ASN A 121 -3.66 13.25 3.87
CA ASN A 121 -4.29 13.65 2.60
C ASN A 121 -3.79 15.02 2.13
N GLU A 122 -3.60 15.95 3.06
CA GLU A 122 -3.12 17.30 2.78
C GLU A 122 -1.66 17.32 2.32
N SER A 123 -0.75 16.66 3.07
CA SER A 123 0.66 16.58 2.67
C SER A 123 0.81 15.96 1.29
N LEU A 124 0.07 14.88 1.01
CA LEU A 124 0.08 14.21 -0.29
C LEU A 124 -0.49 15.12 -1.40
N ALA A 125 -1.53 15.89 -1.11
CA ALA A 125 -2.12 16.84 -2.05
C ALA A 125 -1.17 18.00 -2.41
N LYS A 126 -0.36 18.47 -1.45
CA LYS A 126 0.60 19.57 -1.63
C LYS A 126 1.90 19.10 -2.30
N ALA A 127 2.30 17.85 -2.09
CA ALA A 127 3.56 17.29 -2.57
C ALA A 127 3.83 17.43 -4.07
N GLY A 128 5.11 17.37 -4.44
CA GLY A 128 5.53 17.11 -5.81
C GLY A 128 5.31 15.65 -6.22
N THR A 129 5.56 15.34 -7.49
CA THR A 129 5.42 13.97 -8.00
C THR A 129 6.48 13.62 -9.05
N THR A 130 6.86 12.35 -9.13
CA THR A 130 7.64 11.80 -10.24
C THR A 130 6.80 11.51 -11.49
N CYS A 131 5.47 11.48 -11.38
CA CYS A 131 4.57 11.21 -12.49
C CYS A 131 4.53 12.38 -13.49
N LYS A 132 4.83 12.09 -14.76
CA LYS A 132 4.94 13.14 -15.79
C LYS A 132 3.63 13.86 -16.09
N ASN A 133 2.51 13.20 -15.88
CA ASN A 133 1.17 13.77 -16.03
C ASN A 133 0.70 14.59 -14.81
N GLY A 134 1.57 14.80 -13.81
CA GLY A 134 1.26 15.52 -12.58
C GLY A 134 0.37 14.74 -11.61
N ASP A 135 0.20 13.43 -11.79
CA ASP A 135 -0.51 12.58 -10.84
C ASP A 135 0.25 12.52 -9.51
N LYS A 136 -0.38 12.92 -8.42
CA LYS A 136 0.25 12.94 -7.09
C LYS A 136 -0.01 11.66 -6.29
N SER A 137 -0.55 10.62 -6.91
CA SER A 137 -0.85 9.36 -6.23
C SER A 137 0.42 8.70 -5.65
N THR A 138 0.25 7.92 -4.60
CA THR A 138 1.32 7.09 -4.03
C THR A 138 1.22 5.68 -4.62
N TYR A 139 2.33 5.15 -5.12
CA TYR A 139 2.43 3.77 -5.58
C TYR A 139 3.66 3.15 -4.93
N TYR A 140 3.49 2.08 -4.15
CA TYR A 140 4.64 1.52 -3.44
C TYR A 140 4.53 0.04 -3.12
N TRP A 141 5.66 -0.65 -3.27
CA TRP A 141 5.78 -2.09 -3.15
C TRP A 141 7.04 -2.45 -2.36
N PRO A 142 7.07 -3.60 -1.66
CA PRO A 142 8.27 -4.06 -0.98
C PRO A 142 9.38 -4.31 -2.00
N VAL A 143 10.62 -3.96 -1.63
CA VAL A 143 11.79 -4.16 -2.48
C VAL A 143 12.11 -5.64 -2.64
N VAL A 144 12.87 -5.97 -3.68
CA VAL A 144 13.45 -7.31 -3.88
C VAL A 144 14.93 -7.23 -3.61
N ARG A 145 15.50 -8.20 -2.90
CA ARG A 145 16.93 -8.30 -2.63
C ARG A 145 17.55 -9.51 -3.30
N ILE A 146 18.83 -9.40 -3.63
CA ILE A 146 19.69 -10.54 -3.95
C ILE A 146 20.68 -10.71 -2.80
N ASP A 147 20.83 -11.95 -2.36
CA ASP A 147 21.70 -12.32 -1.27
C ASP A 147 22.59 -13.48 -1.74
N THR A 148 23.88 -13.18 -1.96
CA THR A 148 24.86 -14.13 -2.49
C THR A 148 25.90 -14.56 -1.47
N ASP A 149 25.83 -14.06 -0.24
CA ASP A 149 26.88 -14.19 0.77
C ASP A 149 27.03 -15.62 1.32
N ASP A 150 26.05 -16.49 1.02
CA ASP A 150 26.06 -17.93 1.30
C ASP A 150 27.23 -18.71 0.64
N GLU A 151 28.01 -18.12 -0.29
CA GLU A 151 29.14 -18.80 -0.95
C GLU A 151 30.55 -18.37 -0.52
N GLU A 152 30.74 -17.27 0.22
CA GLU A 152 32.08 -16.94 0.77
C GLU A 152 32.49 -17.86 1.94
N GLY A 153 31.55 -18.62 2.52
CA GLY A 153 31.82 -19.60 3.58
C GLY A 153 32.19 -21.01 3.11
N ALA A 154 32.12 -21.33 1.80
CA ALA A 154 32.19 -22.71 1.31
C ALA A 154 33.39 -23.03 0.39
N SER A 155 34.37 -22.12 0.24
CA SER A 155 35.61 -22.43 -0.49
C SER A 155 36.86 -21.83 0.17
N ALA A 156 37.14 -22.25 1.40
CA ALA A 156 38.48 -22.10 1.97
C ALA A 156 39.42 -23.21 1.43
N ASP A 157 39.96 -23.01 0.24
CA ASP A 157 41.23 -23.64 -0.17
C ASP A 157 42.38 -22.72 0.28
N PRO A 158 43.19 -23.10 1.28
CA PRO A 158 44.22 -22.21 1.82
C PRO A 158 45.51 -22.36 1.02
N ALA A 159 45.54 -21.90 -0.23
CA ALA A 159 46.79 -21.68 -0.97
C ALA A 159 46.58 -20.97 -2.32
N ALA A 160 46.42 -19.65 -2.32
CA ALA A 160 46.90 -18.80 -3.41
C ALA A 160 46.96 -17.34 -2.96
N GLU A 161 48.18 -16.79 -2.87
CA GLU A 161 48.37 -15.34 -2.73
C GLU A 161 47.96 -14.62 -4.03
N PRO A 162 47.39 -13.40 -3.97
CA PRO A 162 46.96 -12.69 -5.16
C PRO A 162 48.14 -11.94 -5.79
N SER A 163 48.48 -12.28 -7.02
CA SER A 163 49.27 -11.41 -7.89
C SER A 163 48.36 -10.38 -8.56
N ALA A 164 48.67 -9.11 -8.31
CA ALA A 164 48.05 -7.94 -8.94
C ALA A 164 48.26 -7.90 -10.46
N ASP A 165 47.22 -7.48 -11.20
CA ASP A 165 47.29 -6.41 -12.23
C ASP A 165 45.91 -6.16 -12.91
N PRO A 166 45.70 -5.01 -13.60
CA PRO A 166 44.61 -4.09 -13.27
C PRO A 166 43.41 -4.05 -14.23
N ALA A 167 42.30 -3.56 -13.66
CA ALA A 167 41.18 -2.78 -14.23
C ALA A 167 40.92 -2.76 -15.74
N THR A 168 39.65 -3.03 -16.10
CA THR A 168 38.92 -2.21 -17.10
C THR A 168 37.47 -1.99 -16.68
N ASP A 169 37.24 -0.80 -16.12
CA ASP A 169 36.14 0.14 -16.40
C ASP A 169 34.78 -0.41 -16.85
N ALA A 170 33.83 -0.41 -15.91
CA ALA A 170 32.45 -0.02 -16.16
C ALA A 170 31.95 0.82 -14.98
N GLY A 171 32.05 2.15 -15.11
CA GLY A 171 31.40 3.11 -14.22
C GLY A 171 29.87 2.96 -14.16
N ALA A 172 29.15 3.65 -13.27
CA ALA A 172 29.53 4.78 -12.44
C ALA A 172 28.58 4.84 -11.24
N ASP A 173 29.16 5.00 -10.05
CA ASP A 173 28.80 5.98 -9.03
C ASP A 173 27.39 6.58 -9.14
N ALA A 174 26.38 5.84 -8.69
CA ALA A 174 25.14 6.41 -8.20
C ALA A 174 25.27 6.53 -6.67
N ALA A 175 25.87 7.62 -6.20
CA ALA A 175 25.71 8.02 -4.82
C ALA A 175 24.21 8.18 -4.56
N ALA A 176 23.63 7.28 -3.76
CA ALA A 176 22.26 7.42 -3.27
C ALA A 176 22.13 8.78 -2.56
N PRO A 177 21.05 9.56 -2.78
CA PRO A 177 20.76 10.68 -1.89
C PRO A 177 20.53 10.11 -0.50
N GLN A 178 21.33 10.55 0.47
CA GLN A 178 21.38 10.01 1.83
C GLN A 178 20.49 10.86 2.74
N GLY A 179 19.45 10.26 3.34
CA GLY A 179 18.89 10.50 4.69
C GLY A 179 18.40 11.90 5.13
N GLU A 180 18.84 13.00 4.53
CA GLU A 180 18.49 14.37 4.92
C GLU A 180 17.09 14.79 4.42
N ASP A 181 16.62 14.17 3.33
CA ASP A 181 15.32 14.46 2.70
C ASP A 181 14.14 13.93 3.53
N VAL A 182 14.20 12.69 4.00
CA VAL A 182 13.08 12.06 4.72
C VAL A 182 12.75 12.80 6.04
N ALA A 183 13.76 13.30 6.76
CA ALA A 183 13.52 14.06 7.99
C ALA A 183 12.86 15.42 7.72
N ALA A 184 13.24 16.08 6.63
CA ALA A 184 12.63 17.33 6.18
C ALA A 184 11.20 17.09 5.67
N ASP A 185 10.98 16.06 4.86
CA ASP A 185 9.67 15.66 4.34
C ASP A 185 8.70 15.30 5.47
N ARG A 186 9.21 14.65 6.53
CA ARG A 186 8.44 14.36 7.75
C ARG A 186 8.08 15.63 8.52
N ALA A 187 9.02 16.56 8.64
CA ALA A 187 8.75 17.84 9.31
C ALA A 187 7.73 18.67 8.54
N ASP A 188 7.75 18.62 7.20
CA ASP A 188 6.78 19.31 6.36
C ASP A 188 5.41 18.62 6.37
N ALA A 189 5.35 17.28 6.33
CA ALA A 189 4.10 16.54 6.50
C ALA A 189 3.42 16.82 7.86
N ALA A 190 4.22 16.91 8.94
CA ALA A 190 3.72 17.27 10.26
C ALA A 190 3.22 18.72 10.37
N LYS A 191 3.82 19.65 9.62
CA LYS A 191 3.31 21.03 9.53
C LYS A 191 2.02 21.08 8.72
N ASP A 192 1.98 20.43 7.56
CA ASP A 192 0.79 20.35 6.71
C ASP A 192 -0.40 19.75 7.48
N ALA A 193 -0.18 18.70 8.27
CA ALA A 193 -1.21 18.10 9.11
C ALA A 193 -1.76 19.04 10.21
N ALA A 194 -1.01 20.06 10.61
CA ALA A 194 -1.40 21.00 11.65
C ALA A 194 -2.13 22.25 11.10
N GLU A 195 -2.11 22.46 9.78
CA GLU A 195 -2.77 23.59 9.14
C GLU A 195 -4.29 23.36 9.01
N PRO A 196 -5.11 24.41 9.17
CA PRO A 196 -6.56 24.29 8.95
C PRO A 196 -6.86 24.15 7.45
N HIS A 197 -7.67 23.15 7.09
CA HIS A 197 -8.04 22.88 5.70
C HIS A 197 -9.55 22.70 5.51
N VAL A 198 -9.99 22.77 4.25
CA VAL A 198 -11.36 22.59 3.81
C VAL A 198 -11.56 21.21 3.19
N ASP A 199 -12.44 20.42 3.79
CA ASP A 199 -12.95 19.17 3.26
C ASP A 199 -14.19 19.40 2.40
N CYS A 200 -14.13 18.97 1.15
CA CYS A 200 -15.25 19.03 0.22
C CYS A 200 -15.57 17.63 -0.34
N PRO A 201 -16.85 17.31 -0.62
CA PRO A 201 -17.22 16.08 -1.31
C PRO A 201 -16.58 16.03 -2.71
N ASP A 202 -16.06 14.87 -3.08
CA ASP A 202 -15.52 14.61 -4.41
C ASP A 202 -16.66 14.59 -5.45
N VAL A 203 -16.56 15.47 -6.45
CA VAL A 203 -17.60 15.61 -7.48
C VAL A 203 -17.42 14.56 -8.56
N ALA A 204 -16.19 14.28 -9.00
CA ALA A 204 -15.91 13.33 -10.08
C ALA A 204 -16.51 11.94 -9.82
N SER A 205 -16.37 11.40 -8.60
CA SER A 205 -16.90 10.10 -8.16
C SER A 205 -18.43 10.06 -8.05
N ALA A 206 -19.08 11.22 -7.92
CA ALA A 206 -20.54 11.36 -7.89
C ALA A 206 -21.15 11.61 -9.27
N LEU A 207 -20.35 12.04 -10.25
CA LEU A 207 -20.84 12.29 -11.61
C LEU A 207 -21.17 10.98 -12.35
N PRO A 208 -22.22 10.96 -13.20
CA PRO A 208 -22.38 9.93 -14.20
C PRO A 208 -21.27 10.03 -15.26
N GLU A 209 -21.26 9.11 -16.22
CA GLU A 209 -20.32 9.17 -17.34
C GLU A 209 -20.46 10.48 -18.12
N VAL A 210 -19.37 11.24 -18.18
CA VAL A 210 -19.28 12.52 -18.89
C VAL A 210 -19.13 12.26 -20.39
N PRO A 211 -20.02 12.79 -21.25
CA PRO A 211 -19.88 12.66 -22.70
C PRO A 211 -18.57 13.26 -23.23
N ASP A 212 -17.98 12.66 -24.27
CA ASP A 212 -16.71 13.11 -24.87
C ASP A 212 -16.68 14.60 -25.21
N ALA A 213 -17.78 15.13 -25.77
CA ALA A 213 -17.88 16.54 -26.14
C ALA A 213 -17.95 17.51 -24.95
N ALA A 214 -18.36 17.02 -23.77
CA ALA A 214 -18.43 17.78 -22.52
C ALA A 214 -17.17 17.62 -21.65
N LEU A 215 -16.23 16.75 -22.02
CA LEU A 215 -15.13 16.34 -21.15
C LEU A 215 -14.23 17.52 -20.75
N ASP A 216 -13.77 18.30 -21.72
CA ASP A 216 -12.88 19.45 -21.46
C ASP A 216 -13.56 20.55 -20.62
N PRO A 217 -14.76 21.05 -20.96
CA PRO A 217 -15.44 22.05 -20.13
C PRO A 217 -15.80 21.53 -18.73
N VAL A 218 -16.18 20.26 -18.58
CA VAL A 218 -16.41 19.66 -17.25
C VAL A 218 -15.10 19.61 -16.45
N ASN A 219 -14.01 19.16 -17.08
CA ASN A 219 -12.69 19.11 -16.43
C ASN A 219 -12.21 20.50 -16.01
N ALA A 220 -12.47 21.54 -16.81
CA ALA A 220 -12.11 22.92 -16.45
C ALA A 220 -12.84 23.39 -15.17
N GLU A 221 -14.09 22.99 -14.97
CA GLU A 221 -14.83 23.29 -13.73
C GLU A 221 -14.39 22.42 -12.56
N LEU A 222 -13.99 21.17 -12.78
CA LEU A 222 -13.38 20.32 -11.74
C LEU A 222 -12.02 20.90 -11.28
N ASP A 223 -11.18 21.35 -12.21
CA ASP A 223 -9.92 22.05 -11.90
C ASP A 223 -10.18 23.35 -11.13
N ALA A 224 -11.22 24.10 -11.51
CA ALA A 224 -11.62 25.30 -10.79
C ALA A 224 -12.07 25.00 -9.35
N MET A 225 -12.79 23.90 -9.11
CA MET A 225 -13.17 23.48 -7.76
C MET A 225 -11.98 23.08 -6.91
N ASP A 226 -11.01 22.34 -7.47
CA ASP A 226 -9.78 22.00 -6.76
C ASP A 226 -8.98 23.26 -6.39
N ALA A 227 -8.95 24.26 -7.28
CA ALA A 227 -8.33 25.56 -6.99
C ALA A 227 -9.09 26.38 -5.92
N GLN A 228 -10.42 26.29 -5.87
CA GLN A 228 -11.24 26.94 -4.83
C GLN A 228 -10.91 26.40 -3.44
N VAL A 229 -10.69 25.09 -3.30
CA VAL A 229 -10.27 24.47 -2.03
C VAL A 229 -8.90 25.00 -1.61
N GLY A 230 -7.90 24.97 -2.50
CA GLY A 230 -6.56 25.47 -2.15
C GLY A 230 -6.54 26.97 -1.79
N GLN A 231 -7.41 27.78 -2.39
CA GLN A 231 -7.58 29.18 -1.99
C GLN A 231 -8.21 29.31 -0.60
N ALA A 232 -9.19 28.46 -0.28
CA ALA A 232 -9.85 28.45 1.01
C ALA A 232 -8.87 28.03 2.13
N ASP A 233 -8.03 27.02 1.89
CA ASP A 233 -7.00 26.59 2.85
C ASP A 233 -6.01 27.73 3.15
N GLN A 234 -5.60 28.47 2.11
CA GLN A 234 -4.75 29.65 2.27
C GLN A 234 -5.44 30.76 3.08
N GLN A 235 -6.74 30.98 2.85
CA GLN A 235 -7.54 31.95 3.62
C GLN A 235 -7.61 31.57 5.10
N LEU A 236 -7.85 30.29 5.42
CA LEU A 236 -7.88 29.79 6.79
C LEU A 236 -6.52 29.93 7.47
N THR A 237 -5.44 29.58 6.77
CA THR A 237 -4.07 29.73 7.28
C THR A 237 -3.70 31.19 7.56
N GLN A 238 -4.29 32.13 6.82
CA GLN A 238 -4.16 33.58 7.05
C GLN A 238 -5.07 34.11 8.17
N GLY A 239 -5.81 33.24 8.86
CA GLY A 239 -6.66 33.59 10.00
C GLY A 239 -8.02 34.16 9.61
N GLN A 240 -8.51 33.92 8.39
CA GLN A 240 -9.87 34.30 8.01
C GLN A 240 -10.92 33.45 8.72
N ASP A 241 -12.13 34.00 8.91
CA ASP A 241 -13.23 33.32 9.58
C ASP A 241 -13.70 32.09 8.78
N ALA A 242 -13.72 30.93 9.41
CA ALA A 242 -14.05 29.68 8.75
C ALA A 242 -15.48 29.64 8.19
N THR A 243 -16.45 30.28 8.85
CA THR A 243 -17.84 30.32 8.35
C THR A 243 -17.92 31.12 7.06
N ALA A 244 -17.27 32.28 7.02
CA ALA A 244 -17.21 33.12 5.82
C ALA A 244 -16.51 32.41 4.64
N VAL A 245 -15.39 31.72 4.90
CA VAL A 245 -14.68 30.93 3.89
C VAL A 245 -15.55 29.79 3.36
N LEU A 246 -16.21 29.03 4.25
CA LEU A 246 -17.09 27.94 3.85
C LEU A 246 -18.31 28.42 3.04
N ASP A 247 -18.90 29.56 3.39
CA ASP A 247 -20.01 30.16 2.62
C ASP A 247 -19.55 30.62 1.22
N GLN A 248 -18.34 31.19 1.12
CA GLN A 248 -17.73 31.56 -0.16
C GLN A 248 -17.53 30.32 -1.05
N VAL A 249 -16.88 29.28 -0.54
CA VAL A 249 -16.59 28.04 -1.27
C VAL A 249 -17.89 27.36 -1.69
N LYS A 250 -18.91 27.33 -0.82
CA LYS A 250 -20.23 26.78 -1.15
C LYS A 250 -20.87 27.48 -2.36
N GLY A 251 -20.81 28.81 -2.40
CA GLY A 251 -21.31 29.59 -3.53
C GLY A 251 -20.56 29.32 -4.83
N GLN A 252 -19.22 29.26 -4.76
CA GLN A 252 -18.36 28.97 -5.91
C GLN A 252 -18.61 27.56 -6.46
N ARG A 253 -18.67 26.55 -5.59
CA ARG A 253 -18.98 25.16 -5.96
C ARG A 253 -20.37 25.03 -6.57
N SER A 254 -21.37 25.70 -6.01
CA SER A 254 -22.72 25.70 -6.59
C SER A 254 -22.74 26.25 -8.02
N ALA A 255 -21.98 27.32 -8.30
CA ALA A 255 -21.85 27.86 -9.64
C ALA A 255 -21.16 26.89 -10.60
N SER A 256 -20.05 26.27 -10.19
CA SER A 256 -19.33 25.30 -11.02
C SER A 256 -20.15 24.02 -11.28
N LEU A 257 -20.89 23.51 -10.28
CA LEU A 257 -21.82 22.39 -10.44
C LEU A 257 -22.98 22.71 -11.40
N GLY A 258 -23.47 23.95 -11.39
CA GLY A 258 -24.45 24.44 -12.35
C GLY A 258 -23.93 24.38 -13.79
N LYS A 259 -22.71 24.86 -14.03
CA LYS A 259 -22.08 24.81 -15.36
C LYS A 259 -21.80 23.39 -15.83
N ILE A 260 -21.33 22.50 -14.95
CA ILE A 260 -21.15 21.07 -15.25
C ILE A 260 -22.48 20.46 -15.66
N SER A 261 -23.55 20.76 -14.93
CA SER A 261 -24.90 20.28 -15.23
C SER A 261 -25.40 20.78 -16.58
N ASP A 262 -25.19 22.06 -16.89
CA ASP A 262 -25.56 22.65 -18.19
C ASP A 262 -24.80 22.01 -19.34
N GLU A 263 -23.50 21.78 -19.18
CA GLU A 263 -22.66 21.18 -20.22
C GLU A 263 -23.03 19.72 -20.49
N MET A 264 -23.30 18.94 -19.45
CA MET A 264 -23.84 17.59 -19.61
C MET A 264 -25.21 17.60 -20.29
N ALA A 265 -26.09 18.53 -19.91
CA ALA A 265 -27.42 18.66 -20.48
C ALA A 265 -27.40 19.02 -21.97
N LYS A 266 -26.45 19.86 -22.43
CA LYS A 266 -26.24 20.15 -23.87
C LYS A 266 -25.94 18.89 -24.68
N GLN A 267 -25.31 17.89 -24.06
CA GLN A 267 -24.99 16.60 -24.67
C GLN A 267 -26.08 15.54 -24.43
N GLY A 268 -27.23 15.91 -23.87
CA GLY A 268 -28.33 14.99 -23.57
C GLY A 268 -28.09 14.06 -22.38
N ALA A 269 -27.03 14.28 -21.60
CA ALA A 269 -26.79 13.56 -20.35
C ALA A 269 -27.60 14.19 -19.21
N LYS A 270 -28.06 13.36 -18.25
CA LYS A 270 -28.77 13.83 -17.06
C LYS A 270 -27.77 14.08 -15.94
N PRO A 271 -27.63 15.33 -15.47
CA PRO A 271 -26.88 15.60 -14.24
C PRO A 271 -27.55 14.87 -13.07
N GLY A 272 -26.75 14.22 -12.23
CA GLY A 272 -27.25 13.68 -10.95
C GLY A 272 -27.67 14.80 -9.99
N ASP A 273 -28.21 14.45 -8.82
CA ASP A 273 -28.43 15.44 -7.77
C ASP A 273 -27.08 15.87 -7.18
N THR A 274 -26.69 17.12 -7.43
CA THR A 274 -25.43 17.70 -6.98
C THR A 274 -25.58 18.54 -5.71
N THR A 275 -26.78 18.62 -5.13
CA THR A 275 -27.07 19.51 -4.00
C THR A 275 -26.16 19.20 -2.80
N ALA A 276 -25.99 17.91 -2.50
CA ALA A 276 -25.14 17.42 -1.42
C ALA A 276 -23.63 17.68 -1.67
N LEU A 277 -23.22 17.98 -2.90
CA LEU A 277 -21.82 18.22 -3.26
C LEU A 277 -21.39 19.68 -3.06
N THR A 278 -22.31 20.57 -2.72
CA THR A 278 -22.03 22.02 -2.59
C THR A 278 -21.39 22.37 -1.25
N THR A 279 -21.68 21.62 -0.18
CA THR A 279 -21.22 21.94 1.17
C THR A 279 -19.85 21.36 1.46
N CYS A 280 -18.99 22.16 2.07
CA CYS A 280 -17.69 21.74 2.60
C CYS A 280 -17.67 21.94 4.13
N ALA A 281 -16.67 21.39 4.81
CA ALA A 281 -16.43 21.60 6.23
C ALA A 281 -14.95 21.88 6.51
N VAL A 282 -14.65 22.43 7.68
CA VAL A 282 -13.28 22.48 8.23
C VAL A 282 -13.24 21.48 9.38
N PRO A 283 -12.33 20.49 9.38
CA PRO A 283 -12.20 19.57 10.50
C PRO A 283 -11.90 20.32 11.80
N ASP A 284 -12.55 19.91 12.89
CA ASP A 284 -12.26 20.45 14.20
C ASP A 284 -11.03 19.75 14.85
N GLN A 285 -10.65 20.19 16.05
CA GLN A 285 -9.54 19.61 16.82
C GLN A 285 -9.76 18.13 17.22
N GLN A 286 -10.94 17.55 16.95
CA GLN A 286 -11.26 16.14 17.13
C GLN A 286 -11.36 15.39 15.80
N GLY A 287 -10.96 16.01 14.68
CA GLY A 287 -11.00 15.42 13.34
C GLY A 287 -12.41 15.27 12.77
N LYS A 288 -13.43 15.94 13.35
CA LYS A 288 -14.80 15.84 12.85
C LYS A 288 -15.03 16.80 11.69
N GLY A 289 -14.59 16.38 10.50
CA GLY A 289 -14.91 16.99 9.21
C GLY A 289 -16.15 16.38 8.55
N LEU A 290 -16.23 16.47 7.22
CA LEU A 290 -17.20 15.68 6.46
C LEU A 290 -16.82 14.19 6.53
N ASP A 291 -17.81 13.31 6.71
CA ASP A 291 -17.58 11.86 6.58
C ASP A 291 -17.37 11.50 5.11
N ASN A 292 -16.15 11.71 4.63
CA ASN A 292 -15.66 11.24 3.34
C ASN A 292 -15.04 9.83 3.45
N GLY A 293 -15.31 9.07 4.52
CA GLY A 293 -14.68 7.77 4.78
C GLY A 293 -13.22 7.86 5.23
N GLY A 294 -12.80 8.99 5.80
CA GLY A 294 -11.44 9.26 6.27
C GLY A 294 -11.08 8.65 7.62
N ALA A 295 -11.78 7.60 8.09
CA ALA A 295 -11.68 7.07 9.45
C ALA A 295 -10.30 6.50 9.88
N ASN A 296 -9.24 6.73 9.09
CA ASN A 296 -7.87 6.32 9.40
C ASN A 296 -6.87 7.46 9.19
N SER A 297 -7.13 8.67 9.70
CA SER A 297 -6.12 9.74 9.61
C SER A 297 -5.96 10.61 10.84
N ASP A 298 -6.93 10.68 11.76
CA ASP A 298 -6.79 11.52 12.95
C ASP A 298 -6.72 10.64 14.20
N GLY A 299 -5.49 10.27 14.55
CA GLY A 299 -5.09 9.39 15.64
C GLY A 299 -6.15 9.09 16.70
N SER A 300 -6.87 7.98 16.56
CA SER A 300 -7.07 6.99 17.62
C SER A 300 -7.99 5.85 17.17
N GLN A 301 -7.64 4.63 17.63
CA GLN A 301 -8.49 3.44 17.77
C GLN A 301 -8.68 2.53 16.54
N GLY A 302 -7.62 1.78 16.22
CA GLY A 302 -7.72 0.43 15.65
C GLY A 302 -7.24 -0.60 16.68
N GLU A 303 -8.10 -1.57 17.03
CA GLU A 303 -8.00 -2.46 18.19
C GLU A 303 -6.82 -3.47 18.18
N SER A 304 -5.91 -3.43 17.20
CA SER A 304 -4.71 -4.29 17.15
C SER A 304 -3.48 -3.70 17.86
N ALA A 305 -3.46 -2.40 18.17
CA ALA A 305 -2.34 -1.74 18.87
C ALA A 305 -2.35 -1.93 20.40
N ALA A 306 -3.40 -2.56 20.97
CA ALA A 306 -3.58 -2.67 22.41
C ALA A 306 -2.53 -3.57 23.12
N GLN A 307 -1.78 -4.40 22.38
CA GLN A 307 -0.75 -5.27 22.97
C GLN A 307 0.62 -4.60 23.16
N GLN A 308 0.86 -3.41 22.60
CA GLN A 308 2.14 -2.70 22.77
C GLN A 308 2.03 -1.48 23.70
N LYS A 309 0.87 -1.25 24.32
CA LYS A 309 0.56 -0.10 25.17
C LYS A 309 1.08 -0.22 26.62
N GLN A 310 2.19 -0.94 26.85
CA GLN A 310 2.91 -0.96 28.13
C GLN A 310 4.28 -0.29 28.02
N LYS A 311 4.33 0.93 27.48
CA LYS A 311 5.38 1.93 27.74
C LYS A 311 4.98 3.27 27.11
N GLN A 312 3.89 3.85 27.60
CA GLN A 312 3.46 5.19 27.21
C GLN A 312 3.50 6.09 28.42
N ASP A 313 4.55 6.90 28.49
CA ASP A 313 4.49 8.24 29.05
C ASP A 313 5.43 9.12 28.20
N ASN A 314 4.86 10.20 27.67
CA ASN A 314 5.48 11.30 26.88
C ASN A 314 5.59 11.12 25.36
N GLY A 315 4.54 11.56 24.65
CA GLY A 315 4.58 12.27 23.35
C GLY A 315 5.58 11.84 22.27
N ALA A 316 5.23 10.79 21.54
CA ALA A 316 5.54 10.47 20.13
C ALA A 316 5.10 9.01 19.92
N ALA A 317 4.56 8.64 18.75
CA ALA A 317 4.37 7.22 18.43
C ALA A 317 5.74 6.50 18.55
N ALA A 318 5.76 5.34 19.20
CA ALA A 318 7.01 4.63 19.46
C ALA A 318 7.64 4.19 18.13
N ALA A 319 8.88 4.63 17.86
CA ALA A 319 9.67 4.09 16.77
C ALA A 319 9.93 2.60 17.04
N LEU A 320 9.58 1.75 16.08
CA LEU A 320 10.03 0.36 16.03
C LEU A 320 11.56 0.34 15.77
N PRO A 321 12.27 -0.80 15.92
CA PRO A 321 13.73 -0.87 15.84
C PRO A 321 14.32 0.01 14.71
N GLY A 322 15.41 0.70 15.03
CA GLY A 322 15.94 1.79 14.20
C GLY A 322 16.33 1.33 12.80
N VAL A 323 16.19 2.25 11.85
CA VAL A 323 16.81 2.10 10.53
C VAL A 323 18.29 2.48 10.58
N ASN A 324 19.11 1.89 9.72
CA ASN A 324 20.48 2.39 9.48
C ASN A 324 20.45 3.71 8.66
N ASP A 325 21.63 4.28 8.40
CA ASP A 325 21.78 5.52 7.63
C ASP A 325 21.28 5.38 6.17
N GLN A 326 21.02 4.16 5.71
CA GLN A 326 20.47 3.80 4.40
C GLN A 326 18.96 3.48 4.46
N ASN A 327 18.26 3.84 5.54
CA ASN A 327 16.84 3.54 5.76
C ASN A 327 16.50 2.03 5.82
N GLU A 328 17.47 1.15 6.06
CA GLU A 328 17.24 -0.29 6.09
C GLU A 328 16.87 -0.77 7.49
N VAL A 329 15.98 -1.78 7.53
CA VAL A 329 15.53 -2.44 8.76
C VAL A 329 16.30 -3.75 8.93
N ALA A 330 16.74 -4.03 10.16
CA ALA A 330 17.43 -5.28 10.48
C ALA A 330 16.60 -6.52 10.09
N GLY A 331 17.27 -7.53 9.53
CA GLY A 331 16.65 -8.78 9.08
C GLY A 331 16.19 -8.80 7.61
N ASN A 332 16.35 -7.69 6.89
CA ASN A 332 16.19 -7.62 5.43
C ASN A 332 17.55 -7.29 4.78
N ASP A 333 18.40 -8.31 4.67
CA ASP A 333 19.77 -8.17 4.15
C ASP A 333 19.87 -8.52 2.65
N GLY A 334 20.95 -8.05 2.01
CA GLY A 334 21.24 -8.25 0.59
C GLY A 334 21.04 -7.00 -0.27
N ASP A 335 21.49 -7.06 -1.52
CA ASP A 335 21.47 -5.94 -2.45
C ASP A 335 20.06 -5.67 -2.98
N ILE A 336 19.57 -4.45 -2.81
CA ILE A 336 18.27 -4.01 -3.36
C ILE A 336 18.31 -4.01 -4.90
N GLN A 337 17.36 -4.74 -5.48
CA GLN A 337 17.17 -4.86 -6.92
C GLN A 337 16.20 -3.81 -7.43
N ARG A 338 16.71 -2.88 -8.24
CA ARG A 338 15.88 -1.90 -8.94
C ARG A 338 15.13 -2.54 -10.11
N VAL A 339 13.89 -2.11 -10.30
CA VAL A 339 13.10 -2.50 -11.47
C VAL A 339 13.71 -1.91 -12.75
N VAL A 340 13.78 -2.73 -13.80
CA VAL A 340 14.15 -2.26 -15.14
C VAL A 340 12.95 -1.69 -15.90
N SER A 341 11.74 -1.99 -15.45
CA SER A 341 10.48 -1.42 -15.95
C SER A 341 9.42 -1.41 -14.84
N ALA A 342 8.73 -0.28 -14.70
CA ALA A 342 7.52 -0.15 -13.88
C ALA A 342 6.40 0.37 -14.77
N THR A 343 5.32 -0.40 -14.91
CA THR A 343 4.14 0.00 -15.69
C THR A 343 2.93 0.14 -14.77
N LEU A 344 2.42 1.37 -14.66
CA LEU A 344 1.22 1.70 -13.91
C LEU A 344 0.06 1.86 -14.91
N SER A 345 -0.91 0.94 -14.86
CA SER A 345 -2.01 0.92 -15.82
C SER A 345 -3.37 0.83 -15.15
N PHE A 346 -4.32 1.60 -15.64
CA PHE A 346 -5.71 1.59 -15.22
C PHE A 346 -6.58 0.98 -16.31
N GLY A 347 -7.44 0.04 -15.92
CA GLY A 347 -8.40 -0.61 -16.81
C GLY A 347 -9.75 -0.84 -16.14
N SER A 348 -10.63 -1.57 -16.80
CA SER A 348 -11.99 -1.81 -16.28
C SER A 348 -12.09 -2.93 -15.24
N GLY A 349 -11.05 -3.76 -15.09
CA GLY A 349 -11.12 -4.98 -14.27
C GLY A 349 -12.18 -5.99 -14.71
N GLY A 350 -12.65 -5.90 -15.96
CA GLY A 350 -13.74 -6.72 -16.49
C GLY A 350 -15.13 -6.08 -16.40
N ALA A 351 -15.25 -4.91 -15.75
CA ALA A 351 -16.50 -4.16 -15.73
C ALA A 351 -16.84 -3.58 -17.11
N ARG A 352 -18.12 -3.45 -17.43
CA ARG A 352 -18.56 -2.82 -18.70
C ARG A 352 -18.27 -1.33 -18.75
N LYS A 353 -18.32 -0.67 -17.59
CA LYS A 353 -18.01 0.73 -17.36
C LYS A 353 -17.47 0.87 -15.94
N VAL A 354 -16.67 1.89 -15.74
CA VAL A 354 -16.18 2.32 -14.42
C VAL A 354 -16.66 3.73 -14.11
N VAL A 355 -16.77 4.05 -12.83
CA VAL A 355 -16.97 5.41 -12.30
C VAL A 355 -15.67 5.96 -11.74
N ALA A 356 -15.56 7.27 -11.54
CA ALA A 356 -14.34 7.84 -10.98
C ALA A 356 -14.06 7.30 -9.58
N MET A 357 -12.78 7.00 -9.36
CA MET A 357 -12.25 6.72 -8.04
C MET A 357 -12.23 8.02 -7.23
N PRO A 358 -12.76 8.07 -6.01
CA PRO A 358 -12.66 9.28 -5.20
C PRO A 358 -11.19 9.58 -4.90
N ARG A 359 -10.84 10.86 -4.84
CA ARG A 359 -9.52 11.28 -4.35
C ARG A 359 -9.34 10.76 -2.92
N PHE A 360 -8.10 10.37 -2.61
CA PHE A 360 -7.64 9.75 -1.36
C PHE A 360 -8.12 8.32 -1.10
N LEU A 361 -8.71 7.62 -2.09
CA LEU A 361 -8.98 6.19 -1.97
C LEU A 361 -7.68 5.41 -1.69
N ARG A 362 -7.66 4.64 -0.60
CA ARG A 362 -6.52 3.82 -0.18
C ARG A 362 -6.78 2.35 -0.49
N VAL A 363 -5.83 1.68 -1.13
CA VAL A 363 -6.06 0.33 -1.63
C VAL A 363 -4.85 -0.54 -1.32
N LEU A 364 -5.12 -1.68 -0.68
CA LEU A 364 -4.13 -2.72 -0.41
C LEU A 364 -4.29 -3.90 -1.38
N TYR A 365 -3.19 -4.34 -1.97
CA TYR A 365 -3.07 -5.61 -2.70
C TYR A 365 -2.21 -6.60 -1.89
N GLY A 366 -2.53 -7.90 -1.95
CA GLY A 366 -1.75 -8.93 -1.25
C GLY A 366 -1.94 -8.87 0.27
N ASP A 367 -1.02 -9.48 1.03
CA ASP A 367 -1.04 -9.48 2.49
C ASP A 367 0.38 -9.55 3.06
N ALA A 368 0.87 -8.45 3.63
CA ALA A 368 2.19 -8.39 4.24
C ALA A 368 2.38 -9.30 5.46
N LYS A 369 1.30 -9.86 6.02
CA LYS A 369 1.31 -10.72 7.21
C LYS A 369 0.54 -12.02 6.98
N GLU A 370 0.74 -12.66 5.82
CA GLU A 370 0.03 -13.88 5.43
C GLU A 370 0.13 -15.00 6.47
N GLY A 371 1.30 -15.19 7.09
CA GLY A 371 1.49 -16.19 8.13
C GLY A 371 0.56 -15.99 9.33
N ALA A 372 0.29 -14.73 9.70
CA ALA A 372 -0.62 -14.39 10.79
C ALA A 372 -2.10 -14.32 10.37
N ASN A 373 -2.39 -13.77 9.19
CA ASN A 373 -3.74 -13.50 8.70
C ASN A 373 -4.37 -14.69 7.97
N GLY A 374 -3.55 -15.63 7.51
CA GLY A 374 -3.92 -16.71 6.60
C GLY A 374 -4.02 -16.27 5.13
N PRO A 375 -4.24 -17.22 4.21
CA PRO A 375 -4.03 -17.01 2.77
C PRO A 375 -5.14 -16.23 2.05
N ALA A 376 -6.15 -15.73 2.76
CA ALA A 376 -7.35 -15.16 2.15
C ALA A 376 -7.07 -13.88 1.34
N ASN A 377 -6.13 -13.07 1.81
CA ASN A 377 -5.74 -11.81 1.20
C ASN A 377 -4.47 -11.92 0.34
N ALA A 378 -3.66 -12.95 0.55
CA ALA A 378 -2.50 -13.23 -0.27
C ALA A 378 -2.90 -13.51 -1.72
N ARG A 379 -2.03 -13.12 -2.66
CA ARG A 379 -2.31 -13.20 -4.09
C ARG A 379 -1.10 -13.76 -4.83
N ALA A 380 -1.35 -14.58 -5.83
CA ALA A 380 -0.33 -14.94 -6.81
C ALA A 380 -0.01 -13.69 -7.65
N SER A 381 1.17 -13.12 -7.45
CA SER A 381 1.65 -11.89 -8.09
C SER A 381 2.86 -12.13 -8.99
N TRP A 382 3.55 -13.28 -8.89
CA TRP A 382 4.82 -13.50 -9.55
C TRP A 382 4.68 -14.26 -10.87
N THR A 383 5.52 -13.90 -11.84
CA THR A 383 5.65 -14.58 -13.14
C THR A 383 6.99 -14.22 -13.81
N CYS A 384 7.11 -14.55 -15.09
CA CYS A 384 8.23 -14.17 -15.93
C CYS A 384 7.70 -13.48 -17.18
N THR A 385 8.49 -12.54 -17.73
CA THR A 385 8.16 -11.93 -19.03
C THR A 385 8.01 -13.00 -20.10
N GLY A 386 6.92 -12.95 -20.88
CA GLY A 386 6.53 -13.97 -21.85
C GLY A 386 5.72 -15.15 -21.26
N PHE A 387 5.48 -15.16 -19.95
CA PHE A 387 4.71 -16.15 -19.20
C PHE A 387 3.57 -15.50 -18.41
N GLU A 388 3.08 -14.34 -18.83
CA GLU A 388 2.00 -13.60 -18.16
C GLU A 388 0.65 -14.33 -18.22
N ASP A 389 0.58 -15.49 -18.88
CA ASP A 389 -0.55 -16.42 -18.85
C ASP A 389 -0.60 -17.28 -17.57
N ARG A 390 0.40 -17.19 -16.69
CA ARG A 390 0.50 -17.92 -15.44
C ARG A 390 1.10 -17.04 -14.34
N LEU A 391 0.34 -16.81 -13.28
CA LEU A 391 0.81 -16.22 -12.04
C LEU A 391 1.01 -17.30 -10.99
N THR A 392 1.97 -17.08 -10.11
CA THR A 392 2.28 -17.94 -8.96
C THR A 392 2.47 -17.13 -7.68
N ASP A 393 2.27 -17.81 -6.57
CA ASP A 393 2.52 -17.38 -5.19
C ASP A 393 3.92 -17.80 -4.70
N HIS A 394 4.80 -18.20 -5.62
CA HIS A 394 6.19 -18.60 -5.38
C HIS A 394 7.13 -17.70 -6.20
N TYR A 395 8.40 -17.64 -5.80
CA TYR A 395 9.46 -17.04 -6.61
C TYR A 395 9.67 -17.84 -7.90
N PRO A 396 9.50 -17.24 -9.08
CA PRO A 396 9.68 -17.94 -10.33
C PRO A 396 11.17 -18.10 -10.67
N ILE A 397 11.51 -19.29 -11.17
CA ILE A 397 12.69 -19.55 -11.98
C ILE A 397 12.25 -19.38 -13.43
N CYS A 398 12.78 -18.35 -14.07
CA CYS A 398 12.42 -17.93 -15.42
C CYS A 398 13.29 -18.63 -16.47
N PRO A 399 12.73 -19.00 -17.64
CA PRO A 399 13.52 -19.48 -18.76
C PRO A 399 14.54 -18.44 -19.23
N GLN A 400 15.63 -18.92 -19.84
CA GLN A 400 16.64 -18.06 -20.44
C GLN A 400 16.01 -17.03 -21.40
N GLY A 401 16.39 -15.76 -21.24
CA GLY A 401 15.84 -14.64 -22.00
C GLY A 401 14.55 -14.03 -21.43
N SER A 402 13.96 -14.62 -20.39
CA SER A 402 12.86 -14.02 -19.61
C SER A 402 13.38 -13.38 -18.32
N ASN A 403 12.72 -12.31 -17.90
CA ASN A 403 13.00 -11.62 -16.63
C ASN A 403 11.94 -11.98 -15.59
N VAL A 404 12.29 -11.87 -14.31
CA VAL A 404 11.33 -11.98 -13.20
C VAL A 404 10.37 -10.80 -13.27
N GLU A 405 9.08 -11.07 -13.11
CA GLU A 405 8.02 -10.07 -13.19
C GLU A 405 7.04 -10.21 -12.03
N ARG A 406 6.65 -9.08 -11.43
CA ARG A 406 5.53 -8.99 -10.48
C ARG A 406 4.37 -8.26 -11.14
N VAL A 407 3.15 -8.77 -10.95
CA VAL A 407 1.91 -8.22 -11.50
C VAL A 407 0.87 -8.09 -10.38
N HIS A 408 0.68 -6.86 -9.90
CA HIS A 408 -0.27 -6.53 -8.84
C HIS A 408 -1.52 -5.90 -9.45
N ALA A 409 -2.61 -6.67 -9.57
CA ALA A 409 -3.90 -6.16 -10.04
C ALA A 409 -4.81 -5.89 -8.84
N PHE A 410 -5.01 -4.62 -8.52
CA PHE A 410 -5.71 -4.18 -7.31
C PHE A 410 -7.21 -4.52 -7.34
N PRO A 411 -7.87 -4.60 -6.17
CA PRO A 411 -9.33 -4.60 -6.13
C PRO A 411 -9.89 -3.33 -6.77
N ASN A 412 -11.09 -3.39 -7.35
CA ASN A 412 -11.67 -2.26 -8.09
C ASN A 412 -13.19 -2.14 -7.93
N CYS A 413 -13.77 -2.84 -6.96
CA CYS A 413 -15.16 -2.67 -6.58
C CYS A 413 -15.17 -1.86 -5.30
N TRP A 414 -15.51 -0.57 -5.41
CA TRP A 414 -15.59 0.38 -4.30
C TRP A 414 -17.03 0.47 -3.76
N ASP A 415 -17.23 0.60 -2.46
CA ASP A 415 -18.55 0.61 -1.82
C ASP A 415 -19.41 1.84 -2.19
N GLY A 416 -18.81 2.82 -2.86
CA GLY A 416 -19.48 4.02 -3.33
C GLY A 416 -19.55 5.13 -2.28
N LYS A 417 -18.90 4.95 -1.12
CA LYS A 417 -18.92 5.87 0.02
C LYS A 417 -17.53 6.16 0.58
N ASP A 418 -16.78 5.14 0.99
CA ASP A 418 -15.64 5.33 1.90
C ASP A 418 -14.30 5.29 1.15
N ILE A 419 -13.43 6.29 1.35
CA ILE A 419 -12.07 6.30 0.79
C ILE A 419 -11.11 5.35 1.52
N ASP A 420 -11.50 4.90 2.71
CA ASP A 420 -10.79 3.91 3.49
C ASP A 420 -11.75 3.27 4.50
N SER A 421 -11.43 2.07 4.99
CA SER A 421 -12.19 1.40 6.05
C SER A 421 -11.28 1.08 7.21
N ALA A 422 -11.82 0.86 8.42
CA ALA A 422 -11.00 0.57 9.61
C ALA A 422 -10.01 -0.60 9.47
N ASN A 423 -10.23 -1.49 8.48
CA ASN A 423 -9.33 -2.60 8.15
C ASN A 423 -8.64 -2.44 6.77
N HIS A 424 -8.78 -1.29 6.12
CA HIS A 424 -8.25 -0.92 4.80
C HIS A 424 -8.65 -1.83 3.63
N ARG A 425 -9.71 -2.64 3.81
CA ARG A 425 -10.08 -3.70 2.84
C ARG A 425 -11.56 -3.82 2.53
N THR A 426 -12.48 -3.46 3.43
CA THR A 426 -13.92 -3.68 3.20
C THR A 426 -14.57 -2.63 2.33
N HIS A 427 -13.99 -1.42 2.23
CA HIS A 427 -14.50 -0.36 1.37
C HIS A 427 -14.18 -0.59 -0.12
N ILE A 428 -13.18 -1.43 -0.43
CA ILE A 428 -12.83 -1.80 -1.82
C ILE A 428 -12.44 -3.28 -1.92
N VAL A 429 -13.16 -4.03 -2.76
CA VAL A 429 -13.03 -5.48 -2.89
C VAL A 429 -12.76 -5.91 -4.32
N PHE A 430 -12.32 -7.16 -4.48
CA PHE A 430 -12.12 -7.75 -5.80
C PHE A 430 -13.46 -8.04 -6.49
N PRO A 431 -13.55 -7.86 -7.82
CA PRO A 431 -14.71 -8.30 -8.57
C PRO A 431 -14.85 -9.82 -8.54
N GLY A 432 -16.06 -10.32 -8.75
CA GLY A 432 -16.29 -11.75 -8.98
C GLY A 432 -15.61 -12.22 -10.28
N ALA A 433 -15.56 -13.55 -10.49
CA ALA A 433 -14.89 -14.16 -11.66
C ALA A 433 -15.42 -13.67 -13.03
N ASN A 434 -16.61 -13.09 -13.08
CA ASN A 434 -17.22 -12.50 -14.26
C ASN A 434 -16.91 -11.00 -14.45
N GLY A 435 -16.11 -10.39 -13.58
CA GLY A 435 -15.80 -8.96 -13.58
C GLY A 435 -16.88 -8.09 -12.92
N ASN A 436 -17.93 -8.67 -12.33
CA ASN A 436 -18.99 -7.91 -11.69
C ASN A 436 -18.63 -7.61 -10.23
N CYS A 437 -18.94 -6.39 -9.81
CA CYS A 437 -18.87 -6.01 -8.41
C CYS A 437 -20.01 -6.62 -7.58
N PRO A 438 -19.77 -6.90 -6.29
CA PRO A 438 -20.84 -7.27 -5.36
C PRO A 438 -21.95 -6.22 -5.32
N ALA A 439 -23.14 -6.62 -4.86
CA ALA A 439 -24.26 -5.69 -4.71
C ALA A 439 -23.89 -4.53 -3.78
N GLY A 440 -24.23 -3.30 -4.17
CA GLY A 440 -23.87 -2.07 -3.45
C GLY A 440 -22.53 -1.46 -3.88
N PHE A 441 -21.64 -2.23 -4.52
CA PHE A 441 -20.35 -1.74 -4.97
C PHE A 441 -20.40 -1.20 -6.41
N LYS A 442 -19.58 -0.18 -6.67
CA LYS A 442 -19.35 0.45 -7.97
C LYS A 442 -17.98 0.03 -8.50
N ALA A 443 -17.89 -0.28 -9.79
CA ALA A 443 -16.61 -0.53 -10.43
C ALA A 443 -15.86 0.79 -10.63
N VAL A 444 -14.66 0.92 -10.09
CA VAL A 444 -13.71 2.01 -10.33
C VAL A 444 -12.58 1.52 -11.26
N PRO A 445 -11.77 2.41 -11.86
CA PRO A 445 -10.58 2.01 -12.59
C PRO A 445 -9.72 1.04 -11.77
N GLN A 446 -9.48 -0.15 -12.30
CA GLN A 446 -8.57 -1.12 -11.69
C GLN A 446 -7.13 -0.71 -11.99
N LEU A 447 -6.37 -0.36 -10.95
CA LEU A 447 -4.93 -0.24 -11.04
C LEU A 447 -4.30 -1.62 -11.21
N LYS A 448 -3.36 -1.71 -12.15
CA LYS A 448 -2.44 -2.82 -12.31
C LYS A 448 -1.02 -2.28 -12.40
N ILE A 449 -0.20 -2.70 -11.46
CA ILE A 449 1.24 -2.43 -11.41
C ILE A 449 1.96 -3.66 -11.98
N THR A 450 2.93 -3.43 -12.87
CA THR A 450 3.76 -4.47 -13.45
C THR A 450 5.22 -4.07 -13.35
N LEU A 451 6.00 -4.87 -12.61
CA LEU A 451 7.37 -4.61 -12.23
C LEU A 451 8.26 -5.69 -12.83
N VAL A 452 9.28 -5.31 -13.58
CA VAL A 452 10.23 -6.25 -14.20
C VAL A 452 11.60 -6.08 -13.57
N TYR A 453 12.21 -7.20 -13.16
CA TYR A 453 13.51 -7.25 -12.51
C TYR A 453 14.48 -8.07 -13.35
N ARG A 454 15.72 -7.58 -13.48
CA ARG A 454 16.80 -8.34 -14.10
C ARG A 454 17.55 -9.13 -13.03
N ILE A 455 16.92 -10.20 -12.55
CA ILE A 455 17.56 -11.14 -11.61
C ILE A 455 18.32 -12.19 -12.43
N PRO A 456 19.64 -12.38 -12.22
CA PRO A 456 20.40 -13.39 -12.95
C PRO A 456 19.80 -14.80 -12.80
N HIS A 457 19.81 -15.59 -13.87
CA HIS A 457 19.19 -16.92 -13.87
C HIS A 457 19.83 -17.87 -12.84
N ASP A 458 21.14 -17.79 -12.65
CA ASP A 458 21.88 -18.55 -11.65
C ASP A 458 21.44 -18.19 -10.22
N VAL A 459 21.23 -16.90 -9.92
CA VAL A 459 20.66 -16.43 -8.65
C VAL A 459 19.26 -17.03 -8.42
N GLN A 460 18.41 -17.04 -9.46
CA GLN A 460 17.07 -17.63 -9.36
C GLN A 460 17.12 -19.13 -9.06
N VAL A 461 17.98 -19.88 -9.76
CA VAL A 461 18.13 -21.34 -9.57
C VAL A 461 18.74 -21.69 -8.21
N LYS A 462 19.65 -20.85 -7.70
CA LYS A 462 20.25 -21.01 -6.38
C LYS A 462 19.30 -20.66 -5.23
N GLY A 463 18.21 -19.93 -5.52
CA GLY A 463 17.23 -19.50 -4.53
C GLY A 463 17.67 -18.24 -3.76
N GLN A 464 18.39 -17.34 -4.42
CA GLN A 464 19.15 -16.25 -3.81
C GLN A 464 18.51 -14.87 -3.97
N TYR A 465 17.21 -14.81 -4.31
CA TYR A 465 16.48 -13.55 -4.31
C TYR A 465 15.21 -13.64 -3.48
N LYS A 466 14.87 -12.55 -2.81
CA LYS A 466 13.81 -12.53 -1.79
C LYS A 466 13.11 -11.18 -1.78
N VAL A 467 11.82 -11.16 -1.49
CA VAL A 467 11.09 -9.91 -1.21
C VAL A 467 11.36 -9.50 0.23
N ASP A 468 11.51 -8.21 0.48
CA ASP A 468 11.55 -7.68 1.83
C ASP A 468 10.20 -7.95 2.51
N ALA A 469 10.24 -8.38 3.78
CA ALA A 469 9.05 -8.76 4.52
C ALA A 469 9.25 -8.53 6.02
N PHE A 470 8.16 -8.63 6.78
CA PHE A 470 8.25 -8.80 8.23
C PHE A 470 9.11 -10.03 8.56
N PRO A 471 9.97 -9.98 9.59
CA PRO A 471 10.81 -11.11 9.98
C PRO A 471 10.02 -12.42 10.19
N GLU A 472 8.80 -12.33 10.72
CA GLU A 472 7.93 -13.48 10.97
C GLU A 472 7.51 -14.20 9.69
N GLU A 473 7.48 -13.50 8.55
CA GLU A 473 7.10 -14.06 7.26
C GLU A 473 8.26 -14.77 6.56
N LYS A 474 9.50 -14.62 7.04
CA LYS A 474 10.71 -15.32 6.52
C LYS A 474 10.86 -15.20 5.01
N HIS A 475 10.60 -14.01 4.48
CA HIS A 475 10.60 -13.72 3.05
C HIS A 475 9.72 -14.65 2.21
N ASN A 476 8.63 -15.17 2.77
CA ASN A 476 7.64 -15.95 2.04
C ASN A 476 7.05 -15.10 0.91
N PRO A 477 7.10 -15.54 -0.36
CA PRO A 477 6.58 -14.77 -1.50
C PRO A 477 5.08 -14.48 -1.43
N ARG A 478 4.32 -15.18 -0.56
CA ARG A 478 2.91 -14.87 -0.26
C ARG A 478 2.71 -13.62 0.57
N SER A 479 3.76 -13.17 1.26
CA SER A 479 3.77 -11.87 1.96
C SER A 479 3.90 -10.68 0.99
N ASP A 480 4.06 -10.96 -0.32
CA ASP A 480 4.09 -9.93 -1.33
C ASP A 480 2.79 -9.11 -1.34
N HIS A 481 2.95 -7.80 -1.43
CA HIS A 481 1.87 -6.82 -1.35
C HIS A 481 2.23 -5.57 -2.14
N ASP A 482 1.25 -4.69 -2.30
CA ASP A 482 1.41 -3.39 -2.93
C ASP A 482 0.34 -2.46 -2.35
N ASP A 483 0.67 -1.19 -2.23
CA ASP A 483 -0.14 -0.19 -1.58
C ASP A 483 -0.30 1.03 -2.50
N PHE A 484 -1.51 1.56 -2.55
CA PHE A 484 -1.86 2.66 -3.43
C PHE A 484 -2.77 3.66 -2.72
N ALA A 485 -2.44 4.95 -2.78
CA ALA A 485 -3.36 6.03 -2.44
C ALA A 485 -3.58 6.92 -3.66
N ASN A 486 -4.83 7.03 -4.09
CA ASN A 486 -5.20 7.89 -5.21
C ASN A 486 -5.12 9.36 -4.81
N VAL A 487 -4.29 10.16 -5.47
CA VAL A 487 -4.25 11.62 -5.26
C VAL A 487 -4.39 12.35 -6.60
N MET A 488 -4.87 11.67 -7.64
CA MET A 488 -5.27 12.32 -8.88
C MET A 488 -6.30 13.41 -8.59
N SER A 489 -6.15 14.55 -9.27
CA SER A 489 -7.18 15.58 -9.31
C SER A 489 -8.47 15.01 -9.89
N GLN A 490 -9.58 15.70 -9.63
CA GLN A 490 -10.88 15.28 -10.14
C GLN A 490 -10.89 15.23 -11.68
N SER A 491 -10.23 16.19 -12.34
CA SER A 491 -10.09 16.21 -13.80
C SER A 491 -9.19 15.09 -14.33
N GLN A 492 -8.09 14.76 -13.64
CA GLN A 492 -7.21 13.65 -14.01
C GLN A 492 -7.97 12.33 -13.96
N MET A 493 -8.68 12.06 -12.86
CA MET A 493 -9.46 10.83 -12.72
C MET A 493 -10.61 10.76 -13.75
N ASN A 494 -11.28 11.88 -14.03
CA ASN A 494 -12.32 11.93 -15.05
C ASN A 494 -11.79 11.59 -16.45
N ARG A 495 -10.56 12.01 -16.79
CA ARG A 495 -9.87 11.59 -18.03
C ARG A 495 -9.56 10.09 -18.05
N VAL A 496 -9.12 9.51 -16.93
CA VAL A 496 -8.89 8.06 -16.80
C VAL A 496 -10.18 7.28 -17.09
N VAL A 497 -11.28 7.68 -16.45
CA VAL A 497 -12.60 7.06 -16.62
C VAL A 497 -13.09 7.16 -18.06
N SER A 498 -13.05 8.36 -18.65
CA SER A 498 -13.46 8.57 -20.04
C SER A 498 -12.64 7.70 -20.99
N CYS A 499 -11.31 7.62 -20.79
CA CYS A 499 -10.45 6.78 -21.61
C CYS A 499 -10.87 5.30 -21.56
N ILE A 500 -11.09 4.77 -20.35
CA ILE A 500 -11.48 3.37 -20.13
C ILE A 500 -12.86 3.11 -20.76
N ASN A 501 -13.87 3.92 -20.44
CA ASN A 501 -15.25 3.72 -20.86
C ASN A 501 -15.45 3.87 -22.37
N THR A 502 -14.67 4.74 -23.02
CA THR A 502 -14.71 4.93 -24.49
C THR A 502 -13.89 3.88 -25.25
N GLY A 503 -13.21 2.98 -24.56
CA GLY A 503 -12.42 1.91 -25.19
C GLY A 503 -11.10 2.39 -25.80
N LYS A 504 -10.62 3.58 -25.42
CA LYS A 504 -9.39 4.17 -25.94
C LYS A 504 -8.17 3.65 -25.17
N ARG A 505 -7.00 3.68 -25.81
CA ARG A 505 -5.72 3.46 -25.15
C ARG A 505 -5.03 4.80 -25.00
N CYS A 506 -5.00 5.32 -23.78
CA CYS A 506 -4.43 6.63 -23.48
C CYS A 506 -3.15 6.47 -22.67
N GLN A 507 -2.24 7.40 -22.87
CA GLN A 507 -1.04 7.57 -22.07
C GLN A 507 -0.80 9.07 -21.97
N ASN A 508 -0.69 9.60 -20.76
CA ASN A 508 -0.19 10.97 -20.58
C ASN A 508 1.26 10.85 -20.12
N ARG A 509 2.17 11.26 -21.01
CA ARG A 509 3.61 11.33 -20.80
C ARG A 509 4.03 12.74 -20.46
#